data_AF-A0A315XPH8-F1
#
_entry.id   AF-A0A315XPH8-F1
#
_cell.length_a   1.000
_cell.length_b   1.000
_cell.length_c   1.000
_cell.angle_alpha   90.00
_cell.angle_beta   90.00
_cell.angle_gamma   90.00
#
_symmetry.space_group_name_H-M   'P 1'
#
loop_
_entity.id
_entity.type
_entity.pdbx_description
1 polymer ?
#
loop_
_entity_poly.entity_id
_entity_poly.type
_entity_poly.pdbx_seq_one_letter_code
_entity_poly.pdbx_strand_id
1 'polypeptide(L)'
;MSKSCPKCGKEVPDDAKFCMDCGYSFQKAGANSEVNSIFSNGKIFLVIIAIVVIVGLAVIAMTGNNPTPNNPVDDAEHVDLTITGVGGWDSDDDKMSYTLYTEAIFNKVPDKLDGYNIKTTYYDSKDAKIGHETETLDNVYYDSYYPLSFGYYTTYKLPDPDHVTVEIMKDGKVIDTYTEKIDTNKIDYLN
;
A
#
# COMPACT_ATOMS: atom_id res chain seq x y z
N MET A 1 -33.51 -4.90 -19.87
CA MET A 1 -32.89 -6.24 -19.79
C MET A 1 -31.55 -6.07 -19.08
N SER A 2 -31.17 -7.01 -18.22
CA SER A 2 -29.97 -6.96 -17.37
C SER A 2 -29.18 -8.26 -17.52
N LYS A 3 -27.86 -8.15 -17.41
CA LYS A 3 -26.89 -9.25 -17.42
C LYS A 3 -26.17 -9.31 -16.10
N SER A 4 -25.77 -10.51 -15.67
CA SER A 4 -24.90 -10.66 -14.50
C SER A 4 -23.44 -10.43 -14.89
N CYS A 5 -22.70 -9.68 -14.08
CA CYS A 5 -21.27 -9.47 -14.25
C CYS A 5 -20.50 -10.77 -13.97
N PRO A 6 -19.66 -11.28 -14.89
CA PRO A 6 -18.94 -12.53 -14.68
C PRO A 6 -17.83 -12.42 -13.62
N LYS A 7 -17.43 -11.20 -13.24
CA LYS A 7 -16.37 -10.97 -12.24
C LYS A 7 -16.91 -10.93 -10.80
N CYS A 8 -18.09 -10.35 -10.57
CA CYS A 8 -18.64 -10.14 -9.22
C CYS A 8 -20.09 -10.63 -9.02
N GLY A 9 -20.75 -11.14 -10.06
CA GLY A 9 -22.10 -11.69 -9.99
C GLY A 9 -23.24 -10.66 -9.92
N LYS A 10 -22.95 -9.37 -9.77
CA LYS A 10 -23.99 -8.32 -9.70
C LYS A 10 -24.70 -8.10 -11.02
N GLU A 11 -25.96 -7.70 -10.94
CA GLU A 11 -26.76 -7.33 -12.11
C GLU A 11 -26.31 -5.98 -12.65
N VAL A 12 -26.07 -5.95 -13.96
CA VAL A 12 -25.62 -4.78 -14.70
C VAL A 12 -26.54 -4.61 -15.91
N PRO A 13 -26.86 -3.37 -16.34
CA PRO A 13 -27.58 -3.14 -17.59
C PRO A 13 -26.88 -3.79 -18.79
N ASP A 14 -27.66 -4.30 -19.75
CA ASP A 14 -27.12 -5.00 -20.92
C ASP A 14 -26.19 -4.13 -21.78
N ASP A 15 -26.49 -2.84 -21.87
CA ASP A 15 -25.75 -1.82 -22.60
C ASP A 15 -24.53 -1.27 -21.84
N ALA A 16 -24.35 -1.66 -20.58
CA ALA A 16 -23.22 -1.20 -19.78
C ALA A 16 -21.89 -1.69 -20.39
N LYS A 17 -21.00 -0.72 -20.64
CA LYS A 17 -19.63 -0.95 -21.09
C LYS A 17 -18.71 -1.42 -19.96
N PHE A 18 -19.05 -1.08 -18.71
CA PHE A 18 -18.29 -1.42 -17.52
C PHE A 18 -19.23 -1.76 -16.35
N CYS A 19 -18.79 -2.62 -15.42
CA CYS A 19 -19.51 -2.90 -14.18
C CYS A 19 -19.30 -1.77 -13.17
N MET A 20 -20.38 -1.16 -12.70
CA MET A 20 -20.34 -0.03 -11.75
C MET A 20 -19.87 -0.43 -10.35
N ASP A 21 -19.93 -1.70 -10.00
CA ASP A 21 -19.49 -2.19 -8.68
C ASP A 21 -18.03 -2.66 -8.64
N CYS A 22 -17.49 -3.21 -9.74
CA CYS A 22 -16.17 -3.87 -9.73
C CYS A 22 -15.22 -3.45 -10.86
N GLY A 23 -15.65 -2.54 -11.74
CA GLY A 23 -14.85 -2.00 -12.84
C GLY A 23 -14.61 -2.95 -14.03
N TYR A 24 -15.26 -4.12 -14.07
CA TYR A 24 -15.08 -5.07 -15.18
C TYR A 24 -15.55 -4.49 -16.52
N SER A 25 -14.69 -4.47 -17.54
CA SER A 25 -15.02 -4.01 -18.90
C SER A 25 -15.70 -5.12 -19.71
N PHE A 26 -16.86 -4.82 -20.27
CA PHE A 26 -17.60 -5.71 -21.17
C PHE A 26 -17.23 -5.52 -22.65
N GLN A 27 -16.31 -4.61 -22.97
CA GLN A 27 -15.86 -4.39 -24.35
C GLN A 27 -14.79 -5.41 -24.72
N LYS A 28 -15.04 -6.22 -25.76
CA LYS A 28 -14.01 -7.05 -26.39
C LYS A 28 -12.96 -6.12 -27.02
N ALA A 29 -11.70 -6.31 -26.67
CA ALA A 29 -10.59 -5.57 -27.24
C ALA A 29 -10.56 -5.74 -28.76
N GLY A 30 -10.90 -4.68 -29.49
CA GLY A 30 -10.60 -4.56 -30.91
C GLY A 30 -9.09 -4.44 -31.05
N ALA A 31 -8.46 -5.51 -31.53
CA ALA A 31 -7.05 -5.51 -31.90
C ALA A 31 -6.85 -4.54 -33.08
N ASN A 32 -6.15 -3.43 -32.82
CA ASN A 32 -5.49 -2.68 -33.89
C ASN A 32 -4.11 -3.30 -34.10
N SER A 33 -4.00 -4.02 -35.21
CA SER A 33 -2.77 -4.58 -35.74
C SER A 33 -1.93 -3.49 -36.41
N GLU A 34 -0.80 -3.15 -35.80
CA GLU A 34 0.36 -2.58 -36.51
C GLU A 34 1.66 -3.20 -35.96
N VAL A 35 1.78 -4.53 -36.07
CA VAL A 35 3.08 -5.21 -35.90
C VAL A 35 3.18 -6.36 -36.89
N ASN A 36 2.96 -6.09 -38.18
CA ASN A 36 2.90 -7.14 -39.22
C ASN A 36 3.99 -7.04 -40.31
N SER A 37 5.16 -6.48 -39.98
CA SER A 37 6.32 -6.46 -40.90
C SER A 37 7.55 -7.25 -40.42
N ILE A 38 7.49 -7.95 -39.28
CA ILE A 38 8.66 -8.68 -38.73
C ILE A 38 8.73 -10.16 -39.17
N PHE A 39 7.64 -10.74 -39.70
CA PHE A 39 7.54 -12.17 -39.96
C PHE A 39 7.76 -12.59 -41.43
N SER A 40 8.82 -12.07 -42.05
CA SER A 40 9.28 -12.55 -43.36
C SER A 40 10.73 -13.03 -43.23
N ASN A 41 10.89 -14.32 -42.92
CA ASN A 41 11.95 -15.24 -43.40
C ASN A 41 12.15 -16.39 -42.39
N GLY A 42 11.74 -17.61 -42.77
CA GLY A 42 11.69 -18.81 -41.91
C GLY A 42 13.00 -19.30 -41.28
N LYS A 43 14.13 -18.63 -41.51
CA LYS A 43 15.40 -18.92 -40.81
C LYS A 43 15.51 -18.21 -39.46
N ILE A 44 14.93 -17.03 -39.30
CA ILE A 44 14.99 -16.25 -38.05
C ILE A 44 14.07 -16.86 -36.98
N PHE A 45 12.95 -17.46 -37.40
CA PHE A 45 11.97 -18.10 -36.51
C PHE A 45 12.55 -19.32 -35.77
N LEU A 46 13.39 -20.12 -36.44
CA LEU A 46 14.04 -21.29 -35.83
C LEU A 46 15.08 -20.91 -34.77
N VAL A 47 15.80 -19.81 -34.97
CA VAL A 47 16.82 -19.33 -34.02
C VAL A 47 16.17 -18.79 -32.75
N ILE A 48 15.06 -18.04 -32.87
CA ILE A 48 14.33 -17.48 -31.72
C ILE A 48 13.67 -18.61 -30.91
N ILE A 49 13.08 -19.62 -31.58
CA ILE A 49 12.51 -20.80 -30.89
C ILE A 49 13.60 -21.59 -30.15
N ALA A 50 14.77 -21.81 -30.76
CA ALA A 50 15.86 -22.53 -30.11
C ALA A 50 16.37 -21.79 -28.86
N ILE A 51 16.49 -20.46 -28.91
CA ILE A 51 16.93 -19.65 -27.76
C ILE A 51 15.89 -19.66 -26.63
N VAL A 52 14.60 -19.55 -26.94
CA VAL A 52 13.53 -19.60 -25.92
C VAL A 52 13.42 -20.99 -25.29
N VAL A 53 13.62 -22.07 -26.05
CA VAL A 53 13.64 -23.45 -25.52
C VAL A 53 14.87 -23.69 -24.64
N ILE A 54 16.04 -23.17 -25.00
CA ILE A 54 17.26 -23.28 -24.19
C ILE A 54 17.13 -22.53 -22.86
N VAL A 55 16.57 -21.31 -22.88
CA VAL A 55 16.33 -20.53 -21.65
C VAL A 55 15.21 -21.16 -20.81
N GLY A 56 14.15 -21.67 -21.44
CA GLY A 56 13.05 -22.35 -20.75
C GLY A 56 13.47 -23.68 -20.09
N LEU A 57 14.33 -24.47 -20.75
CA LEU A 57 14.85 -25.72 -20.18
C LEU A 57 15.83 -25.47 -19.01
N ALA A 58 16.57 -24.37 -19.02
CA ALA A 58 17.42 -23.97 -17.89
C ALA A 58 16.60 -23.62 -16.63
N VAL A 59 15.36 -23.13 -16.79
CA VAL A 59 14.46 -22.81 -15.67
C VAL A 59 13.83 -24.07 -15.05
N ILE A 60 13.58 -25.11 -15.84
CA ILE A 60 12.90 -26.34 -15.35
C ILE A 60 13.83 -27.22 -14.49
N ALA A 61 15.15 -27.13 -14.68
CA ALA A 61 16.13 -27.89 -13.91
C ALA A 61 16.32 -27.44 -12.44
N MET A 62 15.61 -26.40 -11.99
CA MET A 62 15.64 -25.93 -10.58
C MET A 62 14.33 -26.15 -9.82
N THR A 63 13.38 -26.94 -10.34
CA THR A 63 12.15 -27.25 -9.60
C THR A 63 12.36 -28.44 -8.66
N GLY A 64 12.85 -28.13 -7.46
CA GLY A 64 12.78 -29.04 -6.31
C GLY A 64 11.33 -29.29 -5.90
N ASN A 65 11.03 -30.52 -5.49
CA ASN A 65 9.76 -30.90 -4.85
C ASN A 65 9.46 -29.98 -3.67
N ASN A 66 8.34 -29.25 -3.70
CA ASN A 66 7.78 -28.60 -2.51
C ASN A 66 6.52 -29.33 -2.05
N PRO A 67 6.48 -29.81 -0.79
CA PRO A 67 5.28 -30.39 -0.21
C PRO A 67 4.22 -29.28 -0.06
N THR A 68 2.96 -29.62 -0.32
CA THR A 68 1.81 -28.77 -0.03
C THR A 68 1.74 -28.46 1.46
N PRO A 69 1.72 -27.18 1.90
CA PRO A 69 1.27 -26.85 3.24
C PRO A 69 -0.25 -26.77 3.21
N ASN A 70 -0.91 -27.84 3.65
CA ASN A 70 -2.27 -27.72 4.18
C ASN A 70 -2.14 -27.21 5.62
N ASN A 71 -2.16 -25.89 5.76
CA ASN A 71 -2.54 -25.17 6.97
C ASN A 71 -3.11 -23.83 6.50
N PRO A 72 -4.29 -23.38 6.97
CA PRO A 72 -4.63 -21.97 6.93
C PRO A 72 -3.67 -21.28 7.92
N VAL A 73 -2.49 -20.93 7.44
CA VAL A 73 -1.54 -20.07 8.15
C VAL A 73 -2.02 -18.67 7.90
N ASP A 74 -2.71 -18.09 8.89
CA ASP A 74 -2.92 -16.66 9.12
C ASP A 74 -2.37 -15.74 7.99
N ASP A 75 -3.17 -15.53 6.95
CA ASP A 75 -2.80 -14.87 5.69
C ASP A 75 -2.75 -13.32 5.81
N ALA A 76 -2.69 -12.77 7.02
CA ALA A 76 -2.59 -11.32 7.22
C ALA A 76 -1.14 -10.93 7.49
N GLU A 77 -0.28 -10.94 6.46
CA GLU A 77 1.04 -10.27 6.53
C GLU A 77 0.90 -8.74 6.55
N HIS A 78 -0.23 -8.23 6.05
CA HIS A 78 -0.50 -6.80 5.91
C HIS A 78 -1.24 -6.21 7.12
N VAL A 79 -0.97 -4.96 7.42
CA VAL A 79 -1.67 -4.16 8.45
C VAL A 79 -2.51 -3.12 7.74
N ASP A 80 -3.84 -3.28 7.76
CA ASP A 80 -4.75 -2.27 7.23
C ASP A 80 -5.07 -1.22 8.29
N LEU A 81 -4.83 0.05 7.98
CA LEU A 81 -5.21 1.17 8.83
C LEU A 81 -5.88 2.30 8.04
N THR A 82 -6.56 3.19 8.77
CA THR A 82 -7.15 4.42 8.25
C THR A 82 -6.68 5.58 9.12
N ILE A 83 -5.91 6.49 8.53
CA ILE A 83 -5.49 7.73 9.19
C ILE A 83 -6.74 8.59 9.38
N THR A 84 -7.02 8.97 10.63
CA THR A 84 -8.19 9.77 11.01
C THR A 84 -7.84 11.24 11.21
N GLY A 85 -6.56 11.54 11.43
CA GLY A 85 -6.08 12.89 11.59
C GLY A 85 -4.61 12.96 11.93
N VAL A 86 -4.10 14.19 11.92
CA VAL A 86 -2.81 14.57 12.48
C VAL A 86 -3.08 15.75 13.39
N GLY A 87 -2.61 15.64 14.62
CA GLY A 87 -2.70 16.70 15.61
C GLY A 87 -1.31 17.20 15.99
N GLY A 88 -1.28 18.21 16.83
CA GLY A 88 -0.04 18.66 17.43
C GLY A 88 -0.26 19.72 18.49
N TRP A 89 0.69 19.81 19.41
CA TRP A 89 0.71 20.79 20.48
C TRP A 89 2.11 21.41 20.60
N ASP A 90 2.16 22.63 21.12
CA ASP A 90 3.40 23.27 21.54
C ASP A 90 3.60 23.17 23.05
N SER A 91 4.83 23.40 23.49
CA SER A 91 5.19 23.51 24.91
C SER A 91 6.30 24.56 25.06
N ASP A 92 6.15 25.42 26.06
CA ASP A 92 7.08 26.51 26.39
C ASP A 92 7.76 26.33 27.76
N ASP A 93 7.65 25.14 28.38
CA ASP A 93 8.13 24.87 29.76
C ASP A 93 9.63 25.18 29.96
N ASP A 94 10.49 24.75 29.02
CA ASP A 94 11.93 25.01 29.03
C ASP A 94 12.37 25.79 27.80
N LYS A 95 11.97 25.28 26.63
CA LYS A 95 12.27 25.82 25.31
C LYS A 95 11.10 25.51 24.40
N MET A 96 10.67 26.52 23.64
CA MET A 96 9.60 26.38 22.66
C MET A 96 9.83 25.15 21.78
N SER A 97 8.87 24.23 21.84
CA SER A 97 8.87 22.98 21.10
C SER A 97 7.50 22.73 20.49
N TYR A 98 7.46 21.97 19.41
CA TYR A 98 6.26 21.63 18.66
C TYR A 98 6.26 20.12 18.44
N THR A 99 5.18 19.46 18.83
CA THR A 99 5.02 18.01 18.68
C THR A 99 3.92 17.73 17.67
N LEU A 100 4.19 16.82 16.74
CA LEU A 100 3.23 16.25 15.80
C LEU A 100 2.94 14.81 16.18
N TYR A 101 1.69 14.37 16.01
CA TYR A 101 1.28 12.98 16.17
C TYR A 101 0.21 12.62 15.16
N THR A 102 0.15 11.34 14.80
CA THR A 102 -0.81 10.80 13.84
C THR A 102 -1.83 9.95 14.58
N GLU A 103 -3.09 10.06 14.19
CA GLU A 103 -4.17 9.21 14.69
C GLU A 103 -4.63 8.26 13.58
N ALA A 104 -4.77 6.98 13.89
CA ALA A 104 -5.35 6.02 12.96
C ALA A 104 -6.19 4.95 13.65
N ILE A 105 -7.18 4.44 12.91
CA ILE A 105 -7.90 3.22 13.24
C ILE A 105 -7.20 2.07 12.53
N PHE A 106 -6.77 1.06 13.28
CA PHE A 106 -6.20 -0.16 12.73
C PHE A 106 -7.35 -1.13 12.42
N ASN A 107 -7.71 -1.22 11.13
CA ASN A 107 -8.87 -1.97 10.67
C ASN A 107 -8.63 -3.49 10.65
N LYS A 108 -7.40 -3.89 10.36
CA LYS A 108 -6.99 -5.30 10.31
C LYS A 108 -5.51 -5.42 10.65
N VAL A 109 -5.18 -6.33 11.55
CA VAL A 109 -3.80 -6.64 11.90
C VAL A 109 -3.58 -8.14 12.06
N PRO A 110 -2.35 -8.62 11.85
CA PRO A 110 -1.96 -9.99 12.17
C PRO A 110 -2.13 -10.31 13.67
N ASP A 111 -2.36 -11.58 14.00
CA ASP A 111 -2.46 -12.05 15.40
C ASP A 111 -1.13 -11.90 16.17
N LYS A 112 -0.01 -11.84 15.44
CA LYS A 112 1.34 -11.67 15.99
C LYS A 112 2.05 -10.52 15.30
N LEU A 113 2.49 -9.57 16.11
CA LEU A 113 3.17 -8.37 15.63
C LEU A 113 4.67 -8.37 15.86
N ASP A 114 5.23 -9.48 16.34
CA ASP A 114 6.68 -9.64 16.51
C ASP A 114 7.42 -9.22 15.22
N GLY A 115 8.26 -8.20 15.33
CA GLY A 115 9.07 -7.70 14.20
C GLY A 115 8.32 -6.81 13.22
N TYR A 116 7.11 -6.37 13.56
CA TYR A 116 6.43 -5.29 12.87
C TYR A 116 6.82 -3.94 13.47
N ASN A 117 7.09 -2.98 12.59
CA ASN A 117 7.37 -1.60 12.93
C ASN A 117 6.46 -0.67 12.15
N ILE A 118 6.15 0.46 12.75
CA ILE A 118 5.44 1.56 12.10
C ILE A 118 6.37 2.76 12.06
N LYS A 119 6.55 3.31 10.86
CA LYS A 119 7.33 4.52 10.64
C LYS A 119 6.41 5.63 10.15
N THR A 120 6.34 6.69 10.93
CA THR A 120 5.53 7.87 10.62
C THR A 120 6.45 8.98 10.18
N THR A 121 6.25 9.52 8.98
CA THR A 121 7.08 10.60 8.42
C THR A 121 6.19 11.78 8.04
N TYR A 122 6.53 12.97 8.54
CA TYR A 122 5.84 14.21 8.23
C TYR A 122 6.60 15.00 7.18
N TYR A 123 5.88 15.57 6.23
CA TYR A 123 6.42 16.31 5.10
C TYR A 123 5.78 17.70 4.99
N ASP A 124 6.54 18.65 4.44
CA ASP A 124 6.00 19.95 4.04
C ASP A 124 5.40 19.91 2.63
N SER A 125 4.86 21.04 2.18
CA SER A 125 4.20 21.18 0.86
C SER A 125 5.13 21.03 -0.34
N LYS A 126 6.44 20.89 -0.12
CA LYS A 126 7.47 20.67 -1.15
C LYS A 126 8.04 19.26 -1.08
N ASP A 127 7.36 18.35 -0.38
CA ASP A 127 7.80 16.98 -0.12
C ASP A 127 9.12 16.90 0.67
N ALA A 128 9.51 17.99 1.36
CA ALA A 128 10.68 17.96 2.21
C ALA A 128 10.32 17.34 3.57
N LYS A 129 11.13 16.37 4.00
CA LYS A 129 10.93 15.71 5.29
C LYS A 129 11.12 16.71 6.44
N ILE A 130 10.08 16.88 7.24
CA ILE A 130 10.13 17.61 8.50
C ILE A 130 10.78 16.73 9.57
N GLY A 131 10.27 15.51 9.71
CA GLY A 131 10.65 14.59 10.77
C GLY A 131 10.07 13.21 10.56
N HIS A 132 10.52 12.26 11.37
CA HIS A 132 9.93 10.92 11.41
C HIS A 132 10.15 10.30 12.78
N GLU A 133 9.29 9.35 13.12
CA GLU A 133 9.41 8.48 14.28
C GLU A 133 9.21 7.03 13.85
N THR A 134 9.83 6.08 14.55
CA THR A 134 9.67 4.65 14.25
C THR A 134 9.56 3.86 15.53
N GLU A 135 8.47 3.12 15.68
CA GLU A 135 8.14 2.36 16.87
C GLU A 135 7.76 0.92 16.52
N THR A 136 7.78 0.02 17.51
CA THR A 136 7.31 -1.36 17.33
C THR A 136 5.80 -1.43 17.47
N LEU A 137 5.16 -2.28 16.67
CA LEU A 137 3.71 -2.51 16.77
C LEU A 137 3.34 -3.54 17.86
N ASP A 138 4.34 -4.16 18.51
CA ASP A 138 4.18 -5.20 19.53
C ASP A 138 3.24 -4.81 20.70
N ASN A 139 3.11 -3.50 20.99
CA ASN A 139 2.35 -2.99 22.13
C ASN A 139 1.01 -2.34 21.73
N VAL A 140 0.59 -2.45 20.47
CA VAL A 140 -0.69 -1.90 20.04
C VAL A 140 -1.81 -2.79 20.60
N TYR A 141 -2.64 -2.21 21.47
CA TYR A 141 -3.79 -2.92 22.04
C TYR A 141 -4.99 -2.77 21.10
N TYR A 142 -5.31 -3.82 20.36
CA TYR A 142 -6.26 -3.79 19.23
C TYR A 142 -7.75 -3.81 19.57
N ASP A 143 -8.14 -3.82 20.85
CA ASP A 143 -9.56 -3.86 21.22
C ASP A 143 -10.24 -2.49 21.22
N SER A 144 -9.75 -1.58 20.37
CA SER A 144 -10.11 -0.18 20.41
C SER A 144 -10.98 0.18 19.21
N TYR A 145 -12.27 0.42 19.46
CA TYR A 145 -13.15 1.15 18.53
C TYR A 145 -12.71 2.62 18.33
N TYR A 146 -11.60 3.03 18.95
CA TYR A 146 -11.07 4.38 18.96
C TYR A 146 -9.77 4.50 18.17
N PRO A 147 -9.50 5.67 17.58
CA PRO A 147 -8.21 5.96 16.97
C PRO A 147 -7.08 5.85 18.00
N LEU A 148 -5.93 5.36 17.54
CA LEU A 148 -4.71 5.32 18.32
C LEU A 148 -3.77 6.41 17.83
N SER A 149 -3.15 7.11 18.77
CA SER A 149 -2.19 8.18 18.51
C SER A 149 -0.76 7.64 18.59
N PHE A 150 0.04 7.88 17.56
CA PHE A 150 1.40 7.36 17.41
C PHE A 150 2.26 8.30 16.56
N GLY A 151 3.53 7.96 16.36
CA GLY A 151 4.44 8.76 15.53
C GLY A 151 4.74 10.15 16.11
N TYR A 152 4.88 10.24 17.43
CA TYR A 152 5.15 11.49 18.13
C TYR A 152 6.52 12.06 17.75
N TYR A 153 6.54 13.16 17.00
CA TYR A 153 7.77 13.83 16.57
C TYR A 153 7.83 15.25 17.10
N THR A 154 8.88 15.55 17.89
CA THR A 154 9.10 16.89 18.47
C THR A 154 10.22 17.63 17.74
N THR A 155 9.97 18.90 17.42
CA THR A 155 10.94 19.83 16.83
C THR A 155 10.98 21.16 17.58
N TYR A 156 12.08 21.90 17.45
CA TYR A 156 12.26 23.24 18.04
C TYR A 156 12.12 24.37 17.00
N LYS A 157 11.78 24.02 15.76
CA LYS A 157 11.44 24.97 14.70
C LYS A 157 9.98 24.74 14.36
N LEU A 158 9.19 25.81 14.31
CA LEU A 158 7.77 25.77 13.92
C LEU A 158 7.63 24.97 12.61
N PRO A 159 7.00 23.78 12.65
CA PRO A 159 6.78 22.97 11.46
C PRO A 159 5.60 23.53 10.65
N ASP A 160 5.63 23.31 9.34
CA ASP A 160 4.54 23.61 8.39
C ASP A 160 4.15 22.32 7.67
N PRO A 161 3.46 21.39 8.36
CA PRO A 161 3.18 20.06 7.85
C PRO A 161 2.06 20.10 6.80
N ASP A 162 2.21 19.28 5.78
CA ASP A 162 1.33 19.25 4.61
C ASP A 162 0.68 17.88 4.41
N HIS A 163 1.47 16.83 4.51
CA HIS A 163 1.00 15.45 4.45
C HIS A 163 1.87 14.55 5.34
N VAL A 164 1.31 13.41 5.71
CA VAL A 164 1.98 12.37 6.49
C VAL A 164 2.03 11.09 5.68
N THR A 165 3.12 10.35 5.83
CA THR A 165 3.24 8.97 5.34
C THR A 165 3.49 8.03 6.51
N VAL A 166 2.68 6.98 6.60
CA VAL A 166 2.80 5.90 7.56
C VAL A 166 3.21 4.63 6.81
N GLU A 167 4.40 4.13 7.08
CA GLU A 167 4.95 2.90 6.51
C GLU A 167 4.88 1.79 7.55
N ILE A 168 4.24 0.68 7.20
CA ILE A 168 4.31 -0.56 8.00
C ILE A 168 5.47 -1.38 7.46
N MET A 169 6.33 -1.83 8.37
CA MET A 169 7.52 -2.58 8.05
C MET A 169 7.49 -3.92 8.76
N LYS A 170 7.89 -4.98 8.07
CA LYS A 170 8.11 -6.30 8.62
C LYS A 170 9.53 -6.74 8.33
N ASP A 171 10.28 -7.07 9.38
CA ASP A 171 11.68 -7.53 9.29
C ASP A 171 12.57 -6.58 8.48
N GLY A 172 12.33 -5.27 8.63
CA GLY A 172 13.09 -4.19 7.97
C GLY A 172 12.65 -3.84 6.54
N LYS A 173 11.59 -4.48 6.02
CA LYS A 173 11.04 -4.18 4.69
C LYS A 173 9.67 -3.51 4.81
N VAL A 174 9.45 -2.42 4.06
CA VAL A 174 8.12 -1.81 3.93
C VAL A 174 7.18 -2.77 3.22
N ILE A 175 6.05 -3.06 3.87
CA ILE A 175 5.00 -3.95 3.38
C ILE A 175 3.69 -3.22 3.07
N ASP A 176 3.39 -2.15 3.82
CA ASP A 176 2.24 -1.27 3.59
C ASP A 176 2.64 0.20 3.69
N THR A 177 1.94 1.07 2.97
CA THR A 177 2.20 2.51 2.97
C THR A 177 0.90 3.27 2.84
N TYR A 178 0.68 4.22 3.74
CA TYR A 178 -0.50 5.08 3.80
C TYR A 178 -0.04 6.52 3.77
N THR A 179 -0.62 7.33 2.90
CA THR A 179 -0.32 8.76 2.81
C THR A 179 -1.62 9.53 2.89
N GLU A 180 -1.66 10.54 3.76
CA GLU A 180 -2.85 11.36 3.98
C GLU A 180 -2.50 12.84 4.01
N LYS A 181 -3.39 13.67 3.47
CA LYS A 181 -3.27 15.13 3.56
C LYS A 181 -3.58 15.58 4.99
N ILE A 182 -2.75 16.48 5.53
CA ILE A 182 -2.96 17.02 6.87
C ILE A 182 -3.97 18.17 6.81
N ASP A 183 -5.01 18.07 7.64
CA ASP A 183 -5.90 19.19 7.96
C ASP A 183 -5.26 20.01 9.09
N THR A 184 -4.56 21.09 8.71
CA THR A 184 -3.81 21.93 9.65
C THR A 184 -4.70 22.65 10.67
N ASN A 185 -6.02 22.71 10.46
CA ASN A 185 -6.96 23.26 11.44
C ASN A 185 -7.09 22.39 12.70
N LYS A 186 -6.57 21.15 12.66
CA LYS A 186 -6.54 20.22 13.80
C LYS A 186 -5.24 20.27 14.62
N ILE A 187 -4.33 21.18 14.28
CA ILE A 187 -3.04 21.34 14.96
C ILE A 187 -3.10 22.60 15.81
N ASP A 188 -2.99 22.45 17.13
CA ASP A 188 -3.30 23.51 18.09
C ASP A 188 -2.42 24.76 17.87
N TYR A 189 -1.12 24.59 17.67
CA TYR A 189 -0.18 25.71 17.49
C TYR A 189 -0.26 26.41 16.12
N LEU A 190 -1.15 25.96 15.22
CA LEU A 190 -1.41 26.61 13.93
C LEU A 190 -2.71 27.43 13.91
N ASN A 191 -3.50 27.41 14.99
CA ASN A 191 -4.82 28.02 15.09
C ASN A 191 -4.96 28.92 16.33
#